data_AF-A0A7C4B351-F1
#
_entry.id   AF-A0A7C4B351-F1
#
_cell.length_a   1.000
_cell.length_b   1.000
_cell.length_c   1.000
_cell.angle_alpha   90.00
_cell.angle_beta   90.00
_cell.angle_gamma   90.00
#
_symmetry.space_group_name_H-M   'P 1'
#
loop_
_entity.id
_entity.type
_entity.pdbx_description
1 polymer ?
#
loop_
_entity_poly.entity_id
_entity_poly.type
_entity_poly.pdbx_seq_one_letter_code
_entity_poly.pdbx_strand_id
1 'polypeptide(L)'
;MPARCSKAVSGGELEKELNPLLFALYEAQKKSVSPAVISDMIEENRLVTEYSKLMAQMTFDFNGMKLPLPLLRKYMQDDSRRTRRDAYEALGEKLFEESGRLDSIFSGLVRVRDGMAKKMGYRSFTELGYYRMNRISYDENMVRAFRDGVARGIVPAVKRLKGRIAASMGIEKFMLYDNDVNIPGGNPKPVRDKDGIFREAQEMYRDMSAETAKFIDMM
;
A
#
# COMPACT_ATOMS: atom_id res chain seq x y z
N MET A 1 -12.64 42.72 32.51
CA MET A 1 -12.28 41.33 32.87
C MET A 1 -10.94 41.02 32.23
N PRO A 2 -9.84 40.88 32.99
CA PRO A 2 -8.55 40.56 32.41
C PRO A 2 -8.53 39.10 31.96
N ALA A 3 -8.02 38.87 30.75
CA ALA A 3 -7.82 37.54 30.18
C ALA A 3 -6.96 36.70 31.13
N ARG A 4 -7.51 35.58 31.61
CA ARG A 4 -6.72 34.54 32.27
C ARG A 4 -5.76 33.97 31.24
N CYS A 5 -4.53 34.46 31.24
CA CYS A 5 -3.41 33.75 30.66
C CYS A 5 -3.33 32.41 31.41
N SER A 6 -3.78 31.32 30.78
CA SER A 6 -3.77 30.00 31.40
C SER A 6 -2.33 29.63 31.69
N LYS A 7 -2.02 29.33 32.95
CA LYS A 7 -0.73 28.75 33.36
C LYS A 7 -0.38 27.62 32.39
N ALA A 8 0.83 27.66 31.83
CA ALA A 8 1.34 26.55 31.02
C ALA A 8 1.31 25.28 31.90
N VAL A 9 0.45 24.33 31.53
CA VAL A 9 0.35 23.04 32.21
C VAL A 9 1.62 22.27 31.91
N SER A 10 2.27 21.73 32.94
CA SER A 10 3.51 20.97 32.77
C SER A 10 3.24 19.60 32.15
N GLY A 11 4.20 19.04 31.41
CA GLY A 11 4.02 17.73 30.76
C GLY A 11 3.61 16.62 31.73
N GLY A 12 4.16 16.62 32.96
CA GLY A 12 3.83 15.63 33.99
C GLY A 12 2.44 15.77 34.63
N GLU A 13 1.77 16.93 34.49
CA GLU A 13 0.36 17.08 34.90
C GLU A 13 -0.58 16.56 33.82
N LEU A 14 -0.23 16.75 32.54
CA LEU A 14 -1.01 16.25 31.40
C LEU A 14 -0.96 14.71 31.30
N GLU A 15 0.16 14.08 31.66
CA GLU A 15 0.31 12.62 31.66
C GLU A 15 -0.65 11.90 32.61
N LYS A 16 -1.23 12.60 33.59
CA LYS A 16 -2.22 12.04 34.53
C LYS A 16 -3.64 12.03 33.95
N GLU A 17 -3.92 12.95 33.03
CA GLU A 17 -5.26 13.18 32.45
C GLU A 17 -5.37 12.60 31.03
N LEU A 18 -4.24 12.42 30.35
CA LEU A 18 -4.17 12.02 28.95
C LEU A 18 -3.50 10.65 28.78
N ASN A 19 -3.89 9.94 27.72
CA ASN A 19 -3.31 8.64 27.40
C ASN A 19 -1.79 8.78 27.15
N PRO A 20 -0.93 8.02 27.85
CA PRO A 20 0.53 8.03 27.65
C PRO A 20 0.97 7.84 26.20
N LEU A 21 0.15 7.13 25.40
CA LEU A 21 0.36 6.93 23.97
C LEU A 21 0.50 8.26 23.21
N LEU A 22 -0.26 9.29 23.60
CA LEU A 22 -0.21 10.59 22.95
C LEU A 22 1.18 11.21 23.03
N PHE A 23 1.83 11.09 24.20
CA PHE A 23 3.18 11.62 24.40
C PHE A 23 4.22 10.86 23.56
N ALA A 24 4.12 9.54 23.51
CA ALA A 24 4.99 8.73 22.64
C ALA A 24 4.84 9.10 21.15
N LEU A 25 3.61 9.37 20.70
CA LEU A 25 3.34 9.83 19.34
C LEU A 25 3.90 11.24 19.08
N TYR A 26 3.77 12.16 20.03
CA TYR A 26 4.36 13.50 19.92
C TYR A 26 5.89 13.45 19.87
N GLU A 27 6.53 12.59 20.65
CA GLU A 27 7.98 12.40 20.60
C GLU A 27 8.43 11.80 19.26
N ALA A 28 7.68 10.85 18.70
CA ALA A 28 7.94 10.37 17.33
C ALA A 28 7.75 11.49 16.30
N GLN A 29 6.71 12.32 16.44
CA GLN A 29 6.46 13.44 15.54
C GLN A 29 7.60 14.48 15.58
N LYS A 30 8.08 14.86 16.76
CA LYS A 30 9.23 15.79 16.91
C LYS A 30 10.48 15.27 16.22
N LYS A 31 10.70 13.95 16.21
CA LYS A 31 11.81 13.28 15.52
C LYS A 31 11.59 13.15 14.00
N SER A 32 10.41 13.50 13.49
CA SER A 32 10.05 13.29 12.09
C SER A 32 10.02 14.58 11.24
N VAL A 33 10.07 15.75 11.87
CA VAL A 33 9.96 17.06 11.21
C VAL A 33 10.89 18.09 11.85
N SER A 34 11.46 18.97 11.01
CA SER A 34 12.26 20.12 11.43
C SER A 34 12.16 21.23 10.37
N PRO A 35 12.28 22.52 10.72
CA PRO A 35 12.41 23.60 9.75
C PRO A 35 13.47 23.35 8.66
N ALA A 36 14.54 22.62 9.01
CA ALA A 36 15.66 22.31 8.11
C ALA A 36 15.29 21.40 6.92
N VAL A 37 14.16 20.68 6.99
CA VAL A 37 13.74 19.71 5.95
C VAL A 37 12.44 20.09 5.24
N ILE A 38 11.87 21.28 5.52
CA ILE A 38 10.59 21.70 4.93
C ILE A 38 10.67 21.78 3.40
N SER A 39 11.76 22.33 2.86
CA SER A 39 11.96 22.39 1.40
C SER A 39 12.08 21.00 0.77
N ASP A 40 12.76 20.07 1.44
CA ASP A 40 12.88 18.69 0.97
C ASP A 40 11.52 17.96 1.00
N MET A 41 10.68 18.22 2.01
CA MET A 41 9.32 17.67 2.08
C MET A 41 8.43 18.17 0.95
N ILE A 42 8.58 19.43 0.54
CA ILE A 42 7.89 19.99 -0.63
C ILE A 42 8.34 19.25 -1.90
N GLU A 43 9.64 19.02 -2.07
CA GLU A 43 10.17 18.27 -3.23
C GLU A 43 9.75 16.80 -3.21
N GLU A 44 9.76 16.14 -2.04
CA GLU A 44 9.24 14.78 -1.88
C GLU A 44 7.77 14.71 -2.32
N ASN A 45 6.94 15.64 -1.86
CA ASN A 45 5.53 15.71 -2.26
C ASN A 45 5.38 15.94 -3.77
N ARG A 46 6.18 16.82 -4.37
CA ARG A 46 6.18 17.05 -5.82
C ARG A 46 6.45 15.76 -6.60
N LEU A 47 7.46 14.98 -6.19
CA LEU A 47 7.82 13.70 -6.80
C LEU A 47 6.73 12.63 -6.62
N VAL A 48 6.10 12.56 -5.43
CA VAL A 48 4.97 11.64 -5.17
C VAL A 48 3.77 12.00 -6.06
N THR A 49 3.45 13.28 -6.19
CA THR A 49 2.39 13.75 -7.10
C THR A 49 2.73 13.46 -8.56
N GLU A 50 3.99 13.64 -8.96
CA GLU A 50 4.45 13.34 -10.32
C GLU A 50 4.28 11.84 -10.66
N TYR A 51 4.69 10.94 -9.76
CA TYR A 51 4.45 9.50 -9.90
C TYR A 51 2.97 9.18 -10.02
N SER A 52 2.15 9.76 -9.14
CA SER A 52 0.70 9.52 -9.12
C SER A 52 0.04 9.97 -10.42
N LYS A 53 0.43 11.13 -10.95
CA LYS A 53 -0.03 11.65 -12.24
C LYS A 53 0.41 10.76 -13.40
N LEU A 54 1.68 10.34 -13.43
CA LEU A 54 2.21 9.43 -14.45
C LEU A 54 1.40 8.12 -14.50
N MET A 55 1.20 7.48 -13.35
CA MET A 55 0.44 6.23 -13.27
C MET A 55 -1.04 6.41 -13.63
N ALA A 56 -1.66 7.53 -13.25
CA ALA A 56 -3.07 7.79 -13.54
C ALA A 56 -3.34 8.09 -15.04
N GLN A 57 -2.37 8.68 -15.74
CA GLN A 57 -2.47 9.02 -17.16
C GLN A 57 -2.10 7.86 -18.09
N MET A 58 -1.48 6.81 -17.55
CA MET A 58 -1.01 5.68 -18.34
C MET A 58 -2.18 4.88 -18.92
N THR A 59 -2.10 4.62 -20.22
CA THR A 59 -3.00 3.71 -20.94
C THR A 59 -2.18 2.62 -21.61
N PHE A 60 -2.81 1.46 -21.80
CA PHE A 60 -2.20 0.24 -22.28
C PHE A 60 -2.95 -0.22 -23.52
N ASP A 61 -2.21 -0.44 -24.61
CA ASP A 61 -2.76 -0.98 -25.85
C ASP A 61 -3.02 -2.48 -25.66
N PHE A 62 -4.28 -2.90 -25.75
CA PHE A 62 -4.69 -4.28 -25.55
C PHE A 62 -5.91 -4.61 -26.40
N ASN A 63 -5.79 -5.63 -27.27
CA ASN A 63 -6.86 -6.05 -28.19
C ASN A 63 -7.48 -4.90 -29.02
N GLY A 64 -6.62 -3.99 -29.53
CA GLY A 64 -7.06 -2.84 -30.33
C GLY A 64 -7.72 -1.71 -29.53
N MET A 65 -7.76 -1.82 -28.19
CA MET A 65 -8.28 -0.80 -27.29
C MET A 65 -7.15 -0.15 -26.49
N LYS A 66 -7.33 1.12 -26.09
CA LYS A 66 -6.51 1.78 -25.08
C LYS A 66 -7.21 1.69 -23.72
N LEU A 67 -6.65 0.91 -22.80
CA LEU A 67 -7.24 0.66 -21.50
C LEU A 67 -6.46 1.35 -20.38
N PRO A 68 -7.11 1.93 -19.36
CA PRO A 68 -6.43 2.27 -18.11
C PRO A 68 -6.09 0.99 -17.31
N LEU A 69 -5.12 1.07 -16.41
CA LEU A 69 -4.63 -0.08 -15.62
C LEU A 69 -5.73 -0.90 -14.93
N PRO A 70 -6.77 -0.31 -14.29
CA PRO A 70 -7.83 -1.09 -13.64
C PRO A 70 -8.64 -1.95 -14.62
N LEU A 71 -8.81 -1.50 -15.87
CA LEU A 71 -9.51 -2.29 -16.89
C LEU A 71 -8.61 -3.37 -17.47
N LEU A 72 -7.31 -3.10 -17.66
CA LEU A 72 -6.33 -4.11 -18.07
C LEU A 72 -6.24 -5.25 -17.04
N ARG A 73 -6.26 -4.93 -15.74
CA ARG A 73 -6.21 -5.93 -14.65
C ARG A 73 -7.35 -6.96 -14.70
N LYS A 74 -8.50 -6.63 -15.30
CA LYS A 74 -9.57 -7.61 -15.51
C LYS A 74 -9.11 -8.77 -16.39
N TYR A 75 -8.32 -8.48 -17.42
CA TYR A 75 -7.79 -9.48 -18.36
C TYR A 75 -6.61 -10.27 -17.79
N MET A 76 -5.92 -9.73 -16.78
CA MET A 76 -4.87 -10.46 -16.03
C MET A 76 -5.43 -11.62 -15.20
N GLN A 77 -6.74 -11.65 -14.98
CA GLN A 77 -7.45 -12.69 -14.24
C GLN A 77 -8.37 -13.52 -15.14
N ASP A 78 -8.22 -13.38 -16.46
CA ASP A 78 -9.06 -14.07 -17.44
C ASP A 78 -8.85 -15.59 -17.40
N ASP A 79 -9.91 -16.33 -17.72
CA ASP A 79 -9.91 -17.79 -17.72
C ASP A 79 -8.95 -18.33 -18.80
N SER A 80 -8.80 -17.59 -19.92
CA SER A 80 -7.82 -17.85 -20.97
C SER A 80 -6.41 -17.44 -20.54
N ARG A 81 -5.52 -18.44 -20.44
CA ARG A 81 -4.08 -18.21 -20.16
C ARG A 81 -3.40 -17.31 -21.19
N ARG A 82 -3.83 -17.37 -22.45
CA ARG A 82 -3.32 -16.49 -23.50
C ARG A 82 -3.71 -15.04 -23.24
N THR A 83 -4.98 -14.78 -22.91
CA THR A 83 -5.47 -13.43 -22.59
C THR A 83 -4.71 -12.83 -21.40
N ARG A 84 -4.44 -13.64 -20.36
CA ARG A 84 -3.63 -13.20 -19.22
C ARG A 84 -2.21 -12.83 -19.63
N ARG A 85 -1.56 -13.68 -20.43
CA ARG A 85 -0.22 -13.43 -20.93
C ARG A 85 -0.16 -12.13 -21.71
N ASP A 86 -1.04 -11.96 -22.69
CA ASP A 86 -1.09 -10.77 -23.55
C ASP A 86 -1.32 -9.50 -22.70
N ALA A 87 -2.13 -9.58 -21.64
CA ALA A 87 -2.38 -8.45 -20.74
C ALA A 87 -1.15 -8.08 -19.88
N TYR A 88 -0.41 -9.08 -19.42
CA TYR A 88 0.85 -8.88 -18.70
C TYR A 88 1.98 -8.38 -19.62
N GLU A 89 2.02 -8.82 -20.88
CA GLU A 89 2.96 -8.31 -21.88
C GLU A 89 2.68 -6.84 -22.19
N ALA A 90 1.42 -6.45 -22.45
CA ALA A 90 1.02 -5.05 -22.63
C ALA A 90 1.37 -4.16 -21.43
N LEU A 91 1.17 -4.67 -20.20
CA LEU A 91 1.63 -3.99 -18.97
C LEU A 91 3.14 -3.79 -18.98
N GLY A 92 3.89 -4.86 -19.26
CA GLY A 92 5.35 -4.87 -19.24
C GLY A 92 5.96 -3.93 -20.26
N GLU A 93 5.47 -3.96 -21.50
CA GLU A 93 5.91 -3.08 -22.59
C GLU A 93 5.73 -1.61 -22.21
N LYS A 94 4.53 -1.23 -21.74
CA LYS A 94 4.26 0.15 -21.36
C LYS A 94 5.08 0.62 -20.16
N LEU A 95 5.27 -0.24 -19.15
CA LEU A 95 6.14 0.09 -18.01
C LEU A 95 7.61 0.17 -18.42
N PHE A 96 8.04 -0.63 -19.41
CA PHE A 96 9.39 -0.55 -19.95
C PHE A 96 9.62 0.74 -20.73
N GLU A 97 8.65 1.18 -21.54
CA GLU A 97 8.69 2.50 -22.21
C GLU A 97 8.83 3.65 -21.22
N GLU A 98 8.11 3.59 -20.09
CA GLU A 98 8.10 4.64 -19.08
C GLU A 98 9.21 4.46 -18.01
N SER A 99 10.01 3.40 -18.12
CA SER A 99 11.00 3.00 -17.10
C SER A 99 11.96 4.13 -16.72
N GLY A 100 12.51 4.84 -17.71
CA GLY A 100 13.42 5.96 -17.45
C GLY A 100 12.79 7.08 -16.61
N ARG A 101 11.49 7.36 -16.79
CA ARG A 101 10.76 8.35 -15.99
C ARG A 101 10.47 7.81 -14.59
N LEU A 102 10.03 6.56 -14.49
CA LEU A 102 9.78 5.89 -13.21
C LEU A 102 11.06 5.82 -12.35
N ASP A 103 12.18 5.43 -12.96
CA ASP A 103 13.49 5.33 -12.33
C ASP A 103 14.01 6.71 -11.88
N SER A 104 13.80 7.75 -12.70
CA SER A 104 14.16 9.11 -12.35
C SER A 104 13.37 9.61 -11.13
N ILE A 105 12.05 9.39 -11.10
CA ILE A 105 11.20 9.78 -9.96
C ILE A 105 11.62 9.01 -8.70
N PHE A 106 11.82 7.70 -8.80
CA PHE A 106 12.22 6.89 -7.64
C PHE A 106 13.62 7.26 -7.13
N SER A 107 14.57 7.51 -8.04
CA SER A 107 15.91 8.00 -7.68
C SER A 107 15.86 9.37 -6.99
N GLY A 108 15.00 10.28 -7.47
CA GLY A 108 14.73 11.56 -6.83
C GLY A 108 14.19 11.39 -5.41
N LEU A 109 13.20 10.50 -5.23
CA LEU A 109 12.61 10.22 -3.92
C LEU A 109 13.66 9.67 -2.95
N VAL A 110 14.48 8.71 -3.38
CA VAL A 110 15.55 8.13 -2.55
C VAL A 110 16.55 9.22 -2.14
N ARG A 111 16.99 10.07 -3.08
CA ARG A 111 17.96 11.14 -2.80
C ARG A 111 17.43 12.16 -1.81
N VAL A 112 16.20 12.64 -2.00
CA VAL A 112 15.56 13.64 -1.13
C VAL A 112 15.34 13.06 0.28
N ARG A 113 14.88 11.81 0.37
CA ARG A 113 14.68 11.10 1.64
C ARG A 113 15.97 10.86 2.42
N ASP A 114 17.02 10.42 1.73
CA ASP A 114 18.34 10.27 2.34
C ASP A 114 18.91 11.63 2.80
N GLY A 115 18.74 12.67 1.98
CA GLY A 115 19.11 14.04 2.32
C GLY A 115 18.41 14.56 3.58
N MET A 116 17.09 14.36 3.68
CA MET A 116 16.32 14.72 4.88
C MET A 116 16.83 14.00 6.13
N ALA A 117 17.04 12.69 6.02
CA ALA A 117 17.52 11.89 7.15
C ALA A 117 18.87 12.43 7.67
N LYS A 118 19.82 12.69 6.77
CA LYS A 118 21.13 13.25 7.11
C LYS A 118 21.04 14.64 7.73
N LYS A 119 20.20 15.53 7.20
CA LYS A 119 19.96 16.87 7.78
C LYS A 119 19.37 16.80 9.19
N MET A 120 18.61 15.76 9.49
CA MET A 120 18.04 15.51 10.81
C MET A 120 18.97 14.73 11.75
N GLY A 121 20.19 14.38 11.30
CA GLY A 121 21.17 13.64 12.11
C GLY A 121 21.00 12.12 12.11
N TYR A 122 20.16 11.57 11.24
CA TYR A 122 19.94 10.13 11.12
C TYR A 122 20.90 9.49 10.12
N ARG A 123 21.24 8.21 10.35
CA ARG A 123 22.13 7.44 9.48
C ARG A 123 21.53 7.18 8.10
N SER A 124 20.22 6.95 8.05
CA SER A 124 19.49 6.67 6.82
C SER A 124 18.02 7.06 6.97
N PHE A 125 17.29 7.09 5.86
CA PHE A 125 15.85 7.32 5.89
C PHE A 125 15.06 6.23 6.61
N THR A 126 15.65 5.06 6.90
CA THR A 126 14.96 4.00 7.65
C THR A 126 14.49 4.52 9.01
N GLU A 127 15.37 5.18 9.78
CA GLU A 127 15.02 5.69 11.11
C GLU A 127 13.96 6.80 11.02
N LEU A 128 14.19 7.80 10.16
CA LEU A 128 13.22 8.88 9.91
C LEU A 128 11.85 8.34 9.46
N GLY A 129 11.85 7.33 8.58
CA GLY A 129 10.64 6.67 8.10
C GLY A 129 9.86 5.98 9.22
N TYR A 130 10.53 5.37 10.20
CA TYR A 130 9.86 4.75 11.35
C TYR A 130 9.16 5.78 12.22
N TYR A 131 9.81 6.93 12.48
CA TYR A 131 9.18 8.04 13.21
C TYR A 131 7.98 8.61 12.43
N ARG A 132 8.09 8.82 11.12
CA ARG A 132 6.99 9.29 10.26
C ARG A 132 5.79 8.33 10.23
N MET A 133 6.02 7.03 10.41
CA MET A 133 4.97 6.02 10.49
C MET A 133 4.44 5.80 11.91
N ASN A 134 4.86 6.61 12.90
CA ASN A 134 4.49 6.46 14.30
C ASN A 134 4.81 5.06 14.87
N ARG A 135 5.91 4.44 14.42
CA ARG A 135 6.35 3.12 14.90
C ARG A 135 7.03 3.26 16.24
N ILE A 136 6.26 3.12 17.30
CA ILE A 136 6.71 3.23 18.70
C ILE A 136 6.77 1.88 19.42
N SER A 137 6.17 0.83 18.85
CA SER A 137 6.03 -0.49 19.48
C SER A 137 6.89 -1.59 18.87
N TYR A 138 7.61 -1.30 17.78
CA TYR A 138 8.53 -2.25 17.14
C TYR A 138 9.63 -1.55 16.35
N ASP A 139 10.76 -2.23 16.17
CA ASP A 139 11.95 -1.71 15.50
C ASP A 139 12.34 -2.53 14.25
N GLU A 140 13.45 -2.14 13.61
CA GLU A 140 13.97 -2.80 12.41
C GLU A 140 14.42 -4.26 12.62
N ASN A 141 14.86 -4.62 13.82
CA ASN A 141 15.30 -5.97 14.15
C ASN A 141 14.11 -6.90 14.31
N MET A 142 13.02 -6.42 14.91
CA MET A 142 11.75 -7.14 14.97
C MET A 142 11.18 -7.37 13.56
N VAL A 143 11.21 -6.34 12.69
CA VAL A 143 10.77 -6.51 11.30
C VAL A 143 11.69 -7.50 10.54
N ARG A 144 13.01 -7.48 10.79
CA ARG A 144 13.94 -8.45 10.22
C ARG A 144 13.59 -9.88 10.63
N ALA A 145 13.44 -10.13 11.92
CA ALA A 145 13.06 -11.45 12.45
C ALA A 145 11.72 -11.93 11.87
N PHE A 146 10.74 -11.02 11.71
CA PHE A 146 9.47 -11.31 11.06
C PHE A 146 9.65 -11.74 9.60
N ARG A 147 10.43 -11.00 8.80
CA ARG A 147 10.71 -11.36 7.40
C ARG A 147 11.41 -12.71 7.27
N ASP A 148 12.36 -13.00 8.17
CA ASP A 148 13.05 -14.28 8.19
C ASP A 148 12.08 -15.44 8.52
N GLY A 149 11.12 -15.20 9.43
CA GLY A 149 10.02 -16.12 9.71
C GLY A 149 9.14 -16.37 8.49
N VAL A 150 8.76 -15.32 7.76
CA VAL A 150 8.00 -15.42 6.50
C VAL A 150 8.78 -16.23 5.45
N ALA A 151 10.07 -15.98 5.30
CA ALA A 151 10.93 -16.70 4.35
C ALA A 151 11.01 -18.20 4.69
N ARG A 152 11.12 -18.57 5.97
CA ARG A 152 11.20 -19.98 6.39
C ARG A 152 9.85 -20.69 6.37
N GLY A 153 8.78 -20.03 6.80
CA GLY A 153 7.46 -20.66 7.00
C GLY A 153 6.50 -20.49 5.83
N ILE A 154 6.34 -19.27 5.35
CA ILE A 154 5.29 -18.91 4.38
C ILE A 154 5.74 -19.20 2.95
N VAL A 155 6.98 -18.87 2.57
CA VAL A 155 7.48 -19.09 1.20
C VAL A 155 7.36 -20.57 0.77
N PRO A 156 7.78 -21.57 1.58
CA PRO A 156 7.58 -22.97 1.21
C PRO A 156 6.10 -23.38 1.12
N ALA A 157 5.24 -22.82 1.99
CA ALA A 157 3.80 -23.08 1.95
C ALA A 157 3.17 -22.56 0.65
N VAL A 158 3.48 -21.31 0.27
CA VAL A 158 3.03 -20.70 -0.99
C VAL A 158 3.57 -21.47 -2.20
N LYS A 159 4.83 -21.93 -2.16
CA LYS A 159 5.40 -22.78 -3.23
C LYS A 159 4.60 -24.07 -3.40
N ARG A 160 4.25 -24.77 -2.31
CA ARG A 160 3.40 -25.97 -2.36
C ARG A 160 2.00 -25.67 -2.88
N LEU A 161 1.39 -24.57 -2.41
CA LEU A 161 0.07 -24.15 -2.87
C LEU A 161 0.05 -23.88 -4.38
N LYS A 162 1.00 -23.08 -4.88
CA LYS A 162 1.14 -22.79 -6.31
C LYS A 162 1.43 -24.05 -7.13
N GLY A 163 2.21 -24.99 -6.59
CA GLY A 163 2.42 -26.30 -7.25
C GLY A 163 1.14 -27.11 -7.39
N ARG A 164 0.25 -27.10 -6.39
CA ARG A 164 -1.06 -27.77 -6.47
C ARG A 164 -1.99 -27.09 -7.47
N ILE A 165 -2.01 -25.75 -7.48
CA ILE A 165 -2.79 -24.96 -8.44
C ILE A 165 -2.29 -25.22 -9.87
N ALA A 166 -0.97 -25.22 -10.08
CA ALA A 166 -0.37 -25.55 -11.37
C ALA A 166 -0.82 -26.94 -11.86
N ALA A 167 -0.73 -27.95 -10.97
CA ALA A 167 -1.13 -29.31 -11.29
C ALA A 167 -2.64 -29.43 -11.60
N SER A 168 -3.51 -28.77 -10.83
CA SER A 168 -4.96 -28.81 -11.07
C SER A 168 -5.38 -28.09 -12.36
N MET A 169 -4.58 -27.13 -12.82
CA MET A 169 -4.80 -26.38 -14.07
C MET A 169 -4.04 -26.97 -15.27
N GLY A 170 -3.27 -28.05 -15.09
CA GLY A 170 -2.44 -28.63 -16.16
C GLY A 170 -1.30 -27.72 -16.64
N ILE A 171 -0.79 -26.84 -15.77
CA ILE A 171 0.30 -25.90 -16.08
C ILE A 171 1.64 -26.53 -15.70
N GLU A 172 2.47 -26.83 -16.70
CA GLU A 172 3.82 -27.38 -16.47
C GLU A 172 4.79 -26.35 -15.88
N LYS A 173 4.76 -25.13 -16.42
CA LYS A 173 5.61 -24.02 -15.98
C LYS A 173 4.74 -22.85 -15.54
N PHE A 174 4.69 -22.65 -14.23
CA PHE A 174 3.95 -21.55 -13.61
C PHE A 174 4.65 -20.22 -13.90
N MET A 175 3.95 -19.31 -14.58
CA MET A 175 4.48 -18.01 -14.99
C MET A 175 3.84 -16.86 -14.19
N LEU A 176 4.37 -15.64 -14.35
CA LEU A 176 3.83 -14.44 -13.70
C LEU A 176 2.33 -14.28 -13.93
N TYR A 177 1.88 -14.49 -15.17
CA TYR A 177 0.47 -14.38 -15.58
C TYR A 177 -0.41 -15.55 -15.11
N ASP A 178 0.12 -16.50 -14.34
CA ASP A 178 -0.68 -17.55 -13.69
C ASP A 178 -0.95 -17.23 -12.21
N ASN A 179 -0.33 -16.18 -11.64
CA ASN A 179 -0.40 -15.87 -10.20
C ASN A 179 -1.80 -15.55 -9.69
N ASP A 180 -2.63 -14.90 -10.51
CA ASP A 180 -3.92 -14.38 -10.08
C ASP A 180 -5.08 -15.34 -10.37
N VAL A 181 -4.83 -16.53 -10.93
CA VAL A 181 -5.88 -17.54 -11.17
C VAL A 181 -5.64 -18.77 -10.30
N ASN A 182 -6.61 -19.08 -9.44
CA ASN A 182 -6.46 -20.13 -8.44
C ASN A 182 -7.37 -21.34 -8.69
N ILE A 183 -8.39 -21.20 -9.53
CA ILE A 183 -9.42 -22.22 -9.77
C ILE A 183 -9.46 -22.58 -11.25
N PRO A 184 -9.41 -23.89 -11.60
CA PRO A 184 -9.65 -24.34 -12.96
C PRO A 184 -11.03 -23.88 -13.45
N GLY A 185 -11.09 -23.24 -14.62
CA GLY A 185 -12.34 -22.68 -15.15
C GLY A 185 -12.67 -21.26 -14.68
N GLY A 186 -11.81 -20.64 -13.88
CA GLY A 186 -11.89 -19.21 -13.53
C GLY A 186 -12.09 -18.94 -12.06
N ASN A 187 -11.64 -17.76 -11.62
CA ASN A 187 -11.90 -17.31 -10.25
C ASN A 187 -13.40 -16.99 -10.04
N PRO A 188 -13.90 -17.06 -8.81
CA PRO A 188 -15.27 -16.67 -8.50
C PRO A 188 -15.51 -15.21 -8.88
N LYS A 189 -16.56 -14.98 -9.67
CA LYS A 189 -17.00 -13.64 -10.10
C LYS A 189 -18.24 -13.26 -9.28
N PRO A 190 -18.42 -11.97 -8.92
CA PRO A 190 -19.67 -11.52 -8.32
C PRO A 190 -20.85 -11.89 -9.22
N VAL A 191 -21.89 -12.50 -8.63
CA VAL A 191 -23.09 -12.93 -9.38
C VAL A 191 -24.12 -11.82 -9.56
N ARG A 192 -23.99 -10.72 -8.79
CA ARG A 192 -24.89 -9.57 -8.82
C ARG A 192 -24.22 -8.35 -9.45
N ASP A 193 -25.05 -7.43 -9.91
CA ASP A 193 -24.62 -6.11 -10.37
C ASP A 193 -24.19 -5.21 -9.20
N LYS A 194 -23.78 -3.99 -9.51
CA LYS A 194 -23.28 -3.02 -8.52
C LYS A 194 -24.29 -2.81 -7.37
N ASP A 195 -25.55 -2.57 -7.71
CA ASP A 195 -26.58 -2.25 -6.72
C ASP A 195 -26.97 -3.50 -5.91
N GLY A 196 -26.97 -4.66 -6.54
CA GLY A 196 -27.16 -5.95 -5.89
C GLY A 196 -26.05 -6.25 -4.89
N ILE A 197 -24.78 -6.03 -5.25
CA ILE A 197 -23.64 -6.20 -4.33
C ILE A 197 -23.80 -5.27 -3.11
N PHE A 198 -24.24 -4.03 -3.32
CA PHE A 198 -24.43 -3.09 -2.22
C PHE A 198 -25.55 -3.52 -1.26
N ARG A 199 -26.68 -3.99 -1.80
CA ARG A 199 -27.78 -4.53 -0.99
C ARG A 199 -27.36 -5.74 -0.15
N GLU A 200 -26.65 -6.69 -0.74
CA GLU A 200 -26.14 -7.86 0.01
C GLU A 200 -25.14 -7.45 1.09
N ALA A 201 -24.30 -6.44 0.81
CA ALA A 201 -23.38 -5.92 1.82
C ALA A 201 -24.13 -5.27 2.99
N GLN A 202 -25.21 -4.51 2.72
CA GLN A 202 -26.06 -3.93 3.76
C GLN A 202 -26.70 -5.01 4.64
N GLU A 203 -27.24 -6.06 4.04
CA GLU A 203 -27.81 -7.20 4.77
C GLU A 203 -26.73 -7.90 5.62
N MET A 204 -25.58 -8.22 5.03
CA MET A 204 -24.44 -8.83 5.73
C MET A 204 -24.03 -8.00 6.96
N TYR A 205 -23.87 -6.67 6.82
CA TYR A 205 -23.48 -5.82 7.93
C TYR A 205 -24.57 -5.70 9.00
N ARG A 206 -25.85 -5.75 8.64
CA ARG A 206 -26.96 -5.78 9.60
C ARG A 206 -27.00 -7.08 10.39
N ASP A 207 -26.69 -8.20 9.74
CA ASP A 207 -26.64 -9.53 10.36
C ASP A 207 -25.43 -9.73 11.28
N MET A 208 -24.33 -9.01 11.04
CA MET A 208 -23.12 -9.09 11.87
C MET A 208 -23.33 -8.52 13.28
N SER A 209 -23.88 -7.31 13.40
CA SER A 209 -24.16 -6.66 14.68
C SER A 209 -25.00 -5.38 14.52
N ALA A 210 -25.56 -4.88 15.62
CA ALA A 210 -26.28 -3.61 15.64
C ALA A 210 -25.38 -2.40 15.35
N GLU A 211 -24.10 -2.45 15.73
CA GLU A 211 -23.11 -1.41 15.45
C GLU A 211 -22.76 -1.36 13.97
N THR A 212 -22.53 -2.52 13.34
CA THR A 212 -22.25 -2.59 11.90
C THR A 212 -23.47 -2.26 11.06
N ALA A 213 -24.68 -2.56 11.54
CA ALA A 213 -25.94 -2.08 10.97
C ALA A 213 -25.99 -0.55 10.91
N LYS A 214 -25.79 0.11 12.05
CA LYS A 214 -25.79 1.58 12.13
C LYS A 214 -24.71 2.21 11.26
N PHE A 215 -23.53 1.58 11.18
CA PHE A 215 -22.46 2.04 10.31
C PHE A 215 -22.86 1.99 8.83
N ILE A 216 -23.35 0.84 8.35
CA ILE A 216 -23.66 0.69 6.92
C ILE A 216 -24.89 1.52 6.51
N ASP A 217 -25.81 1.77 7.43
CA ASP A 217 -26.99 2.60 7.19
C ASP A 217 -26.67 4.10 7.13
N MET A 218 -25.49 4.52 7.61
CA MET A 218 -25.00 5.92 7.56
C MET A 218 -24.22 6.23 6.27
N MET A 219 -23.60 5.23 5.66
CA MET A 219 -22.72 5.36 4.49
C MET A 219 -23.50 5.54 3.19
#